data_AF-A0A6A4H033-F1
#
_entry.id   AF-A0A6A4H033-F1
#
_cell.length_a   1.000
_cell.length_b   1.000
_cell.length_c   1.000
_cell.angle_alpha   90.00
_cell.angle_beta   90.00
_cell.angle_gamma   90.00
#
_symmetry.space_group_name_H-M   'P 1'
#
loop_
_entity.id
_entity.type
_entity.pdbx_description
1 polymer ?
#
loop_
_entity_poly.entity_id
_entity_poly.type
_entity_poly.pdbx_seq_one_letter_code
_entity_poly.pdbx_strand_id
1 'polypeptide(L)'
;MPSLNEDSSARKRNDEDTTMIKHGAFFDSDGDGIIWPIDTFRGFRALGFNFALSLLSAVVIMTMSYPSWPSWIPDPFFRIDLDRLRRAKHGSDSGAFKRNGQFNDEAFTEFWIRNTVFPHEEITPGQLYNAVASRRLSYDLYGWFGAMFEWLATWLLLGYSTFHFNISVALEATFERGPYAGFREASSGGRLTQEDVRKVYDGTIFYTVMDREVDKRNMASIKWKKLLLKKETQRLRD
;
A
#
# COMPACT_ATOMS: atom_id res chain seq x y z
N MET A 1 23.72 20.49 -23.98
CA MET A 1 22.80 20.51 -22.81
C MET A 1 21.59 19.70 -23.20
N PRO A 2 21.18 18.68 -22.42
CA PRO A 2 19.94 17.95 -22.70
C PRO A 2 18.77 18.93 -22.71
N SER A 3 17.83 18.77 -23.63
CA SER A 3 16.64 19.62 -23.66
C SER A 3 15.80 19.39 -22.38
N LEU A 4 15.09 20.41 -21.88
CA LEU A 4 14.23 20.29 -20.68
C LEU A 4 13.20 19.14 -20.79
N ASN A 5 12.84 18.76 -22.03
CA ASN A 5 11.94 17.65 -22.32
C ASN A 5 12.63 16.27 -22.24
N GLU A 6 13.92 16.19 -22.54
CA GLU A 6 14.72 14.97 -22.34
C GLU A 6 15.05 14.73 -20.87
N ASP A 7 15.37 15.79 -20.11
CA ASP A 7 15.62 15.69 -18.66
C ASP A 7 14.35 15.32 -17.88
N SER A 8 13.19 15.90 -18.23
CA SER A 8 11.90 15.54 -17.61
C SER A 8 11.44 14.13 -17.99
N SER A 9 11.63 13.69 -19.23
CA SER A 9 11.28 12.32 -19.65
C SER A 9 12.25 11.25 -19.11
N ALA A 10 13.53 11.60 -18.92
CA ALA A 10 14.51 10.72 -18.27
C ALA A 10 14.25 10.61 -16.76
N ARG A 11 13.94 11.73 -16.08
CA ARG A 11 13.50 11.72 -14.67
C ARG A 11 12.21 10.91 -14.49
N LYS A 12 11.21 11.12 -15.35
CA LYS A 12 9.95 10.37 -15.30
C LYS A 12 10.18 8.86 -15.51
N ARG A 13 11.07 8.46 -16.42
CA ARG A 13 11.45 7.05 -16.61
C ARG A 13 12.18 6.45 -15.40
N ASN A 14 13.17 7.14 -14.84
CA ASN A 14 13.83 6.68 -13.61
C ASN A 14 12.86 6.60 -12.41
N ASP A 15 11.89 7.51 -12.36
CA ASP A 15 10.83 7.52 -11.34
C ASP A 15 9.84 6.36 -11.50
N GLU A 16 9.51 6.00 -12.73
CA GLU A 16 8.72 4.82 -13.07
C GLU A 16 9.47 3.52 -12.76
N ASP A 17 10.77 3.44 -13.07
CA ASP A 17 11.65 2.27 -12.82
C ASP A 17 11.79 1.91 -11.33
N THR A 18 11.46 2.85 -10.44
CA THR A 18 11.64 2.73 -8.99
C THR A 18 10.33 2.87 -8.21
N THR A 19 9.16 2.92 -8.86
CA THR A 19 7.91 3.31 -8.16
C THR A 19 7.56 2.41 -6.97
N MET A 20 7.59 1.09 -7.14
CA MET A 20 7.33 0.17 -6.02
C MET A 20 8.47 0.18 -4.98
N ILE A 21 9.70 0.49 -5.38
CA ILE A 21 10.81 0.70 -4.45
C ILE A 21 10.56 1.95 -3.61
N LYS A 22 10.09 3.05 -4.22
CA LYS A 22 9.69 4.28 -3.51
C LYS A 22 8.53 4.04 -2.55
N HIS A 23 7.55 3.23 -2.97
CA HIS A 23 6.48 2.77 -2.08
C HIS A 23 7.05 2.03 -0.86
N GLY A 24 7.95 1.08 -1.08
CA GLY A 24 8.62 0.34 0.01
C GLY A 24 9.51 1.20 0.89
N ALA A 25 10.19 2.20 0.32
CA ALA A 25 11.18 3.03 1.00
C ALA A 25 10.62 3.83 2.19
N PHE A 26 9.31 4.10 2.22
CA PHE A 26 8.67 4.68 3.39
C PHE A 26 8.85 3.83 4.65
N PHE A 27 8.88 2.50 4.49
CA PHE A 27 9.03 1.53 5.58
C PHE A 27 10.48 1.25 5.94
N ASP A 28 11.47 1.79 5.23
CA ASP A 28 12.89 1.62 5.55
C ASP A 28 13.33 2.68 6.59
N SER A 29 13.38 2.26 7.86
CA SER A 29 13.43 3.18 9.00
C SER A 29 14.81 3.76 9.30
N ASP A 30 15.87 3.21 8.75
CA ASP A 30 17.24 3.73 8.81
C ASP A 30 17.83 4.02 7.43
N GLY A 31 17.21 3.54 6.35
CA GLY A 31 17.62 3.84 4.98
C GLY A 31 18.75 2.94 4.48
N ASP A 32 18.93 1.77 5.08
CA ASP A 32 19.98 0.81 4.71
C ASP A 32 19.55 -0.17 3.60
N GLY A 33 18.32 -0.02 3.10
CA GLY A 33 17.72 -0.90 2.10
C GLY A 33 17.11 -2.18 2.69
N ILE A 34 17.04 -2.31 4.01
CA ILE A 34 16.56 -3.50 4.72
C ILE A 34 15.38 -3.12 5.62
N ILE A 35 14.19 -3.59 5.26
CA ILE A 35 12.99 -3.35 6.07
C ILE A 35 12.87 -4.46 7.11
N TRP A 36 12.93 -4.10 8.39
CA TRP A 36 12.62 -5.03 9.47
C TRP A 36 11.12 -5.13 9.74
N PRO A 37 10.62 -6.24 10.32
CA PRO A 37 9.22 -6.33 10.74
C PRO A 37 8.80 -5.18 11.67
N ILE A 38 9.71 -4.69 12.53
CA ILE A 38 9.45 -3.55 13.39
C ILE A 38 9.32 -2.23 12.62
N ASP A 39 9.96 -2.11 11.47
CA ASP A 39 9.86 -0.92 10.62
C ASP A 39 8.53 -0.88 9.90
N THR A 40 8.03 -2.03 9.43
CA THR A 40 6.65 -2.16 8.97
C THR A 40 5.67 -1.74 10.07
N PHE A 41 5.82 -2.27 11.28
CA PHE A 41 4.96 -1.88 12.41
C PHE A 41 4.97 -0.36 12.63
N ARG A 42 6.16 0.26 12.68
CA ARG A 42 6.30 1.71 12.88
C ARG A 42 5.70 2.51 11.73
N GLY A 43 5.88 2.07 10.49
CA GLY A 43 5.30 2.70 9.31
C GLY A 43 3.77 2.71 9.38
N PHE A 44 3.14 1.57 9.66
CA PHE A 44 1.68 1.52 9.83
C PHE A 44 1.20 2.37 11.02
N ARG A 45 1.94 2.42 12.14
CA ARG A 45 1.64 3.34 13.24
C ARG A 45 1.72 4.80 12.82
N ALA A 46 2.70 5.17 12.00
CA ALA A 46 2.87 6.52 11.48
C ALA A 46 1.78 6.91 10.47
N LEU A 47 1.22 5.93 9.75
CA LEU A 47 0.06 6.11 8.86
C LEU A 47 -1.28 6.21 9.62
N GLY A 48 -1.28 6.11 10.95
CA GLY A 48 -2.49 6.25 11.77
C GLY A 48 -3.21 4.93 12.09
N PHE A 49 -2.71 3.78 11.61
CA PHE A 49 -3.28 2.49 12.00
C PHE A 49 -3.09 2.25 13.50
N ASN A 50 -4.09 1.67 14.15
CA ASN A 50 -3.99 1.31 15.57
C ASN A 50 -2.97 0.19 15.82
N PHE A 51 -2.65 -0.06 17.09
CA PHE A 51 -1.65 -1.06 17.47
C PHE A 51 -1.92 -2.45 16.88
N ALA A 52 -3.17 -2.94 16.99
CA ALA A 52 -3.54 -4.29 16.54
C ALA A 52 -3.39 -4.43 15.02
N LEU A 53 -3.87 -3.45 14.25
CA LEU A 53 -3.74 -3.44 12.80
C LEU A 53 -2.28 -3.29 12.37
N SER A 54 -1.48 -2.45 13.03
CA SER A 54 -0.05 -2.32 12.73
C SER A 54 0.73 -3.61 13.01
N LEU A 55 0.39 -4.33 14.08
CA LEU A 55 1.00 -5.62 14.40
C LEU A 55 0.62 -6.67 13.36
N LEU A 56 -0.67 -6.74 13.00
CA LEU A 56 -1.15 -7.62 11.94
C LEU A 56 -0.43 -7.33 10.62
N SER A 57 -0.30 -6.05 10.23
CA SER A 57 0.45 -5.66 9.04
C SER A 57 1.89 -6.12 9.07
N ALA A 58 2.60 -5.99 10.21
CA ALA A 58 3.97 -6.49 10.32
C ALA A 58 4.06 -8.00 10.09
N VAL A 59 3.13 -8.77 10.67
CA VAL A 59 3.06 -10.24 10.49
C VAL A 59 2.72 -10.62 9.06
N VAL A 60 1.85 -9.87 8.38
CA VAL A 60 1.51 -10.14 6.98
C VAL A 60 2.66 -9.76 6.06
N ILE A 61 3.24 -8.57 6.20
CA ILE A 61 4.28 -8.08 5.29
C ILE A 61 5.59 -8.86 5.42
N MET A 62 5.91 -9.41 6.60
CA MET A 62 7.13 -10.22 6.78
C MET A 62 7.17 -11.47 5.87
N THR A 63 6.03 -11.92 5.30
CA THR A 63 6.00 -13.01 4.32
C THR A 63 6.71 -12.65 3.01
N MET A 64 6.92 -11.35 2.73
CA MET A 64 7.71 -10.85 1.61
C MET A 64 9.23 -11.02 1.81
N SER A 65 9.67 -11.42 3.00
CA SER A 65 11.08 -11.64 3.32
C SER A 65 11.71 -12.65 2.37
N TYR A 66 11.20 -13.88 2.30
CA TYR A 66 11.83 -14.93 1.49
C TYR A 66 11.89 -14.61 -0.01
N PRO A 67 10.81 -14.12 -0.68
CA PRO A 67 10.89 -13.76 -2.09
C PRO A 67 11.89 -12.65 -2.41
N SER A 68 12.03 -11.66 -1.52
CA SER A 68 12.96 -10.55 -1.67
C SER A 68 14.40 -10.93 -1.30
N TRP A 69 14.61 -11.93 -0.45
CA TRP A 69 15.92 -12.25 0.10
C TRP A 69 16.93 -12.73 -0.97
N PRO A 70 18.22 -12.37 -0.87
CA PRO A 70 19.24 -12.79 -1.82
C PRO A 70 19.69 -14.24 -1.73
N SER A 71 19.34 -14.94 -0.66
CA SER A 71 19.82 -16.30 -0.37
C SER A 71 18.68 -17.32 -0.45
N TRP A 72 19.05 -18.56 -0.75
CA TRP A 72 18.17 -19.72 -0.63
C TRP A 72 17.82 -20.04 0.83
N ILE A 73 18.68 -19.66 1.77
CA ILE A 73 18.40 -19.79 3.20
C ILE A 73 17.51 -18.60 3.61
N PRO A 74 16.30 -18.84 4.16
CA PRO A 74 15.44 -17.77 4.64
C PRO A 74 16.13 -16.95 5.73
N ASP A 75 15.87 -15.65 5.76
CA ASP A 75 16.36 -14.81 6.84
C ASP A 75 15.58 -15.11 8.14
N PRO A 76 16.24 -15.57 9.22
CA PRO A 76 15.54 -15.89 10.48
C PRO A 76 14.89 -14.68 11.15
N PHE A 77 15.25 -13.46 10.74
CA PHE A 77 14.68 -12.21 11.23
C PHE A 77 13.57 -11.66 10.34
N PHE A 78 13.22 -12.37 9.26
CA PHE A 78 12.18 -12.00 8.31
C PHE A 78 12.34 -10.58 7.72
N ARG A 79 13.59 -10.15 7.49
CA ARG A 79 13.88 -8.85 6.87
C ARG A 79 13.58 -8.90 5.37
N ILE A 80 13.22 -7.76 4.82
CA ILE A 80 12.88 -7.58 3.41
C ILE A 80 13.99 -6.76 2.75
N ASP A 81 14.54 -7.29 1.66
CA ASP A 81 15.51 -6.57 0.81
C ASP A 81 14.72 -5.63 -0.12
N LEU A 82 14.84 -4.34 0.13
CA LEU A 82 14.11 -3.30 -0.60
C LEU A 82 14.46 -3.34 -2.09
N ASP A 83 15.73 -3.47 -2.45
CA ASP A 83 16.18 -3.52 -3.86
C ASP A 83 15.59 -4.71 -4.62
N ARG A 84 15.15 -5.75 -3.90
CA ARG A 84 14.55 -6.96 -4.46
C ARG A 84 13.06 -7.09 -4.19
N LEU A 85 12.42 -6.07 -3.63
CA LEU A 85 10.99 -6.07 -3.31
C LEU A 85 10.12 -6.49 -4.50
N ARG A 86 10.56 -6.23 -5.74
CA ARG A 86 9.89 -6.68 -6.98
C ARG A 86 9.65 -8.16 -7.11
N ARG A 87 10.44 -8.96 -6.41
CA ARG A 87 10.30 -10.41 -6.38
C ARG A 87 9.16 -10.88 -5.47
N ALA A 88 8.70 -10.03 -4.55
CA ALA A 88 7.60 -10.32 -3.64
C ALA A 88 6.21 -10.06 -4.25
N LYS A 89 6.14 -9.59 -5.51
CA LYS A 89 4.90 -9.46 -6.27
C LYS A 89 4.24 -10.84 -6.44
N HIS A 90 2.96 -10.92 -6.11
CA HIS A 90 2.11 -12.10 -6.29
C HIS A 90 1.30 -12.00 -7.59
N GLY A 91 0.62 -13.09 -7.99
CA GLY A 91 -0.08 -13.15 -9.27
C GLY A 91 -1.45 -12.47 -9.27
N SER A 92 -2.15 -12.56 -8.14
CA SER A 92 -3.53 -12.12 -7.95
C SER A 92 -3.60 -10.68 -7.45
N ASP A 93 -2.96 -9.74 -8.15
CA ASP A 93 -2.91 -8.33 -7.76
C ASP A 93 -3.68 -7.42 -8.72
N SER A 94 -3.60 -6.10 -8.54
CA SER A 94 -4.24 -5.08 -9.38
C SER A 94 -3.66 -4.94 -10.79
N GLY A 95 -2.47 -5.51 -11.07
CA GLY A 95 -1.74 -5.35 -12.33
C GLY A 95 -1.06 -3.99 -12.49
N ALA A 96 -1.20 -3.10 -11.52
CA ALA A 96 -0.66 -1.74 -11.58
C ALA A 96 0.87 -1.67 -11.46
N PHE A 97 1.53 -2.73 -10.97
CA PHE A 97 2.97 -2.90 -11.09
C PHE A 97 3.32 -3.96 -12.13
N LYS A 98 4.27 -3.66 -13.02
CA LYS A 98 4.90 -4.63 -13.91
C LYS A 98 5.81 -5.58 -13.10
N ARG A 99 6.25 -6.67 -13.72
CA ARG A 99 7.11 -7.68 -13.06
C ARG A 99 8.46 -7.13 -12.58
N ASN A 100 8.95 -6.06 -13.20
CA ASN A 100 10.17 -5.37 -12.80
C ASN A 100 9.94 -4.32 -11.69
N GLY A 101 8.69 -4.08 -11.26
CA GLY A 101 8.35 -3.09 -10.24
C GLY A 101 7.96 -1.70 -10.75
N GLN A 102 7.98 -1.51 -12.08
CA GLN A 102 7.51 -0.27 -12.69
C GLN A 102 6.00 -0.10 -12.54
N PHE A 103 5.54 1.12 -12.33
CA PHE A 103 4.12 1.42 -12.41
C PHE A 103 3.60 1.30 -13.85
N ASN A 104 2.41 0.72 -14.00
CA ASN A 104 1.73 0.55 -15.27
C ASN A 104 0.47 1.41 -15.30
N ASP A 105 0.63 2.62 -15.83
CA ASP A 105 -0.44 3.63 -15.91
C ASP A 105 -1.67 3.13 -16.68
N GLU A 106 -1.44 2.42 -17.79
CA GLU A 106 -2.48 1.87 -18.63
C GLU A 106 -3.28 0.78 -17.89
N ALA A 107 -2.59 -0.19 -17.26
CA ALA A 107 -3.25 -1.24 -16.51
C ALA A 107 -3.98 -0.70 -15.27
N PHE A 108 -3.41 0.31 -14.62
CA PHE A 108 -4.08 1.02 -13.53
C PHE A 108 -5.36 1.68 -14.03
N THR A 109 -5.29 2.48 -15.09
CA THR A 109 -6.47 3.16 -15.66
C THR A 109 -7.54 2.16 -16.10
N GLU A 110 -7.14 1.07 -16.74
CA GLU A 110 -8.03 -0.01 -17.15
C GLU A 110 -8.73 -0.69 -15.96
N PHE A 111 -8.03 -0.86 -14.82
CA PHE A 111 -8.65 -1.36 -13.59
C PHE A 111 -9.86 -0.51 -13.18
N TRP A 112 -9.76 0.82 -13.26
CA TRP A 112 -10.88 1.70 -12.91
C TRP A 112 -12.01 1.61 -13.91
N ILE A 113 -11.70 1.70 -15.22
CA ILE A 113 -12.71 1.62 -16.29
C ILE A 113 -13.55 0.34 -16.18
N ARG A 114 -12.90 -0.80 -15.92
CA ARG A 114 -13.59 -2.09 -15.84
C ARG A 114 -14.44 -2.28 -14.58
N ASN A 115 -14.11 -1.60 -13.48
CA ASN A 115 -14.69 -1.90 -12.17
C ASN A 115 -15.55 -0.76 -11.59
N THR A 116 -15.62 0.40 -12.25
CA THR A 116 -16.36 1.57 -11.78
C THR A 116 -17.34 2.08 -12.83
N VAL A 117 -18.17 3.06 -12.47
CA VAL A 117 -19.11 3.70 -13.38
C VAL A 117 -18.52 5.04 -13.85
N PHE A 118 -18.78 5.44 -15.10
CA PHE A 118 -18.40 6.76 -15.62
C PHE A 118 -18.75 7.87 -14.60
N PRO A 119 -17.83 8.80 -14.27
CA PRO A 119 -16.56 9.11 -14.97
C PRO A 119 -15.34 8.25 -14.56
N HIS A 120 -15.51 7.16 -13.81
CA HIS A 120 -14.44 6.27 -13.34
C HIS A 120 -13.46 6.87 -12.34
N GLU A 121 -13.89 7.90 -11.62
CA GLU A 121 -13.07 8.63 -10.65
C GLU A 121 -13.10 8.02 -9.25
N GLU A 122 -14.11 7.21 -8.94
CA GLU A 122 -14.31 6.63 -7.61
C GLU A 122 -14.73 5.17 -7.67
N ILE A 123 -14.30 4.40 -6.67
CA ILE A 123 -14.68 3.01 -6.48
C ILE A 123 -15.37 2.85 -5.13
N THR A 124 -16.58 2.29 -5.17
CA THR A 124 -17.30 1.90 -3.95
C THR A 124 -16.70 0.63 -3.37
N PRO A 125 -16.88 0.36 -2.07
CA PRO A 125 -16.33 -0.87 -1.47
C PRO A 125 -16.89 -2.16 -2.08
N GLY A 126 -18.15 -2.17 -2.50
CA GLY A 126 -18.74 -3.30 -3.23
C GLY A 126 -18.10 -3.52 -4.60
N GLN A 127 -17.82 -2.45 -5.34
CA GLN A 127 -17.09 -2.53 -6.61
C GLN A 127 -15.65 -2.98 -6.39
N LEU A 128 -14.97 -2.46 -5.35
CA LEU A 128 -13.61 -2.84 -5.00
C LEU A 128 -13.52 -4.32 -4.64
N TYR A 129 -14.44 -4.82 -3.81
CA TYR A 129 -14.52 -6.23 -3.46
C TYR A 129 -14.63 -7.11 -4.72
N ASN A 130 -15.54 -6.78 -5.64
CA ASN A 130 -15.70 -7.52 -6.89
C ASN A 130 -14.45 -7.41 -7.78
N ALA A 131 -13.81 -6.26 -7.83
CA ALA A 131 -12.58 -6.02 -8.58
C ALA A 131 -11.43 -6.90 -8.07
N VAL A 132 -11.23 -6.99 -6.76
CA VAL A 132 -10.22 -7.86 -6.14
C VAL A 132 -10.58 -9.34 -6.34
N ALA A 133 -11.84 -9.71 -6.10
CA ALA A 133 -12.30 -11.09 -6.18
C ALA A 133 -12.21 -11.67 -7.60
N SER A 134 -12.42 -10.85 -8.64
CA SER A 134 -12.37 -11.26 -10.05
C SER A 134 -10.95 -11.46 -10.58
N ARG A 135 -9.93 -10.97 -9.88
CA ARG A 135 -8.52 -11.01 -10.31
C ARG A 135 -7.72 -12.16 -9.66
N ARG A 136 -8.41 -13.04 -8.93
CA ARG A 136 -7.83 -14.23 -8.31
C ARG A 136 -7.36 -15.22 -9.36
N LEU A 137 -6.08 -15.57 -9.33
CA LEU A 137 -5.52 -16.62 -10.17
C LEU A 137 -5.59 -17.99 -9.49
N SER A 138 -5.89 -19.03 -10.25
CA SER A 138 -5.86 -20.41 -9.76
C SER A 138 -4.50 -20.74 -9.15
N TYR A 139 -4.51 -21.42 -7.99
CA TYR A 139 -3.32 -21.82 -7.22
C TYR A 139 -2.49 -20.68 -6.60
N ASP A 140 -2.97 -19.45 -6.59
CA ASP A 140 -2.31 -18.31 -5.94
C ASP A 140 -2.99 -17.90 -4.62
N LEU A 141 -3.09 -18.84 -3.67
CA LEU A 141 -3.71 -18.58 -2.36
C LEU A 141 -3.02 -17.44 -1.60
N TYR A 142 -1.70 -17.34 -1.76
CA TYR A 142 -0.89 -16.26 -1.19
C TYR A 142 -1.32 -14.90 -1.76
N GLY A 143 -1.41 -14.77 -3.09
CA GLY A 143 -1.84 -13.53 -3.71
C GLY A 143 -3.29 -13.17 -3.43
N TRP A 144 -4.19 -14.15 -3.26
CA TRP A 144 -5.57 -13.85 -2.86
C TRP A 144 -5.62 -13.16 -1.51
N PHE A 145 -4.87 -13.68 -0.54
CA PHE A 145 -4.81 -13.10 0.80
C PHE A 145 -4.07 -11.76 0.78
N GLY A 146 -2.95 -11.68 0.05
CA GLY A 146 -2.17 -10.46 -0.13
C GLY A 146 -3.00 -9.32 -0.72
N ALA A 147 -3.70 -9.56 -1.82
CA ALA A 147 -4.52 -8.54 -2.47
C ALA A 147 -5.72 -8.09 -1.62
N MET A 148 -6.39 -9.03 -0.95
CA MET A 148 -7.44 -8.68 0.01
C MET A 148 -6.89 -7.78 1.12
N PHE A 149 -5.71 -8.11 1.66
CA PHE A 149 -5.06 -7.32 2.71
C PHE A 149 -4.62 -5.94 2.22
N GLU A 150 -3.95 -5.85 1.07
CA GLU A 150 -3.49 -4.59 0.46
C GLU A 150 -4.65 -3.63 0.20
N TRP A 151 -5.74 -4.12 -0.39
CA TRP A 151 -6.90 -3.28 -0.69
C TRP A 151 -7.71 -2.93 0.56
N LEU A 152 -7.82 -3.84 1.54
CA LEU A 152 -8.43 -3.51 2.82
C LEU A 152 -7.62 -2.44 3.55
N ALA A 153 -6.30 -2.57 3.63
CA ALA A 153 -5.43 -1.57 4.25
C ALA A 153 -5.55 -0.21 3.54
N THR A 154 -5.54 -0.21 2.21
CA THR A 154 -5.75 1.00 1.39
C THR A 154 -7.10 1.64 1.68
N TRP A 155 -8.15 0.83 1.77
CA TRP A 155 -9.49 1.31 2.08
C TRP A 155 -9.61 1.87 3.50
N LEU A 156 -9.01 1.22 4.50
CA LEU A 156 -8.95 1.72 5.87
C LEU A 156 -8.17 3.04 5.98
N LEU A 157 -7.14 3.20 5.15
CA LEU A 157 -6.29 4.39 5.12
C LEU A 157 -7.00 5.61 4.49
N LEU A 158 -7.78 5.39 3.43
CA LEU A 158 -8.30 6.45 2.57
C LEU A 158 -9.82 6.60 2.59
N GLY A 159 -10.55 5.52 2.85
CA GLY A 159 -12.00 5.48 2.74
C GLY A 159 -12.72 6.37 3.74
N TYR A 160 -12.09 6.78 4.84
CA TYR A 160 -12.78 7.62 5.83
C TYR A 160 -11.88 8.72 6.37
N SER A 161 -12.42 9.93 6.46
CA SER A 161 -11.80 11.02 7.22
C SER A 161 -11.76 10.73 8.74
N THR A 162 -12.64 9.85 9.22
CA THR A 162 -12.85 9.48 10.65
C THR A 162 -13.29 8.02 10.79
N PHE A 163 -12.43 7.06 10.43
CA PHE A 163 -12.82 5.65 10.43
C PHE A 163 -13.25 5.10 11.80
N HIS A 164 -14.41 4.44 11.85
CA HIS A 164 -14.84 3.53 12.92
C HIS A 164 -15.39 2.23 12.31
N PHE A 165 -14.57 1.17 12.22
CA PHE A 165 -15.08 -0.16 11.84
C PHE A 165 -16.07 -0.62 12.90
N ASN A 166 -17.32 -0.88 12.51
CA ASN A 166 -18.28 -1.49 13.40
C ASN A 166 -18.43 -2.98 13.08
N ILE A 167 -17.66 -3.80 13.81
CA ILE A 167 -17.66 -5.25 13.62
C ILE A 167 -19.01 -5.89 13.97
N SER A 168 -19.82 -5.30 14.84
CA SER A 168 -21.14 -5.85 15.14
C SER A 168 -22.08 -5.66 13.96
N VAL A 169 -22.06 -4.51 13.28
CA VAL A 169 -22.81 -4.29 12.03
C VAL A 169 -22.34 -5.25 10.93
N ALA A 170 -21.03 -5.46 10.80
CA ALA A 170 -20.47 -6.39 9.82
C ALA A 170 -20.88 -7.85 10.10
N LEU A 171 -20.89 -8.27 11.37
CA LEU A 171 -21.28 -9.62 11.76
C LEU A 171 -22.79 -9.81 11.61
N GLU A 172 -23.61 -8.88 12.08
CA GLU A 172 -25.09 -8.94 11.98
C GLU A 172 -25.54 -9.07 10.52
N ALA A 173 -25.07 -8.18 9.63
CA ALA A 173 -25.42 -8.27 8.22
C ALA A 173 -24.80 -9.49 7.52
N THR A 174 -23.69 -10.05 8.02
CA THR A 174 -23.16 -11.35 7.55
C THR A 174 -24.09 -12.51 7.92
N PHE A 175 -24.59 -12.52 9.17
CA PHE A 175 -25.50 -13.56 9.64
C PHE A 175 -26.87 -13.48 8.97
N GLU A 176 -27.40 -12.28 8.76
CA GLU A 176 -28.73 -12.08 8.18
C GLU A 176 -28.79 -12.25 6.66
N ARG A 177 -27.76 -11.75 5.95
CA ARG A 177 -27.82 -11.55 4.49
C ARG A 177 -26.66 -12.24 3.75
N GLY A 178 -25.86 -13.02 4.48
CA GLY A 178 -24.75 -13.80 3.96
C GLY A 178 -23.39 -13.07 3.99
N PRO A 179 -22.28 -13.81 3.77
CA PRO A 179 -20.91 -13.36 4.04
C PRO A 179 -20.47 -12.09 3.31
N TYR A 180 -21.16 -11.68 2.25
CA TYR A 180 -20.84 -10.49 1.46
C TYR A 180 -21.65 -9.24 1.83
N ALA A 181 -22.74 -9.40 2.58
CA ALA A 181 -23.60 -8.29 2.97
C ALA A 181 -23.03 -7.51 4.16
N GLY A 182 -22.46 -8.22 5.13
CA GLY A 182 -21.80 -7.62 6.29
C GLY A 182 -20.68 -6.66 5.94
N PHE A 183 -19.82 -7.06 5.01
CA PHE A 183 -18.77 -6.19 4.49
C PHE A 183 -19.35 -4.97 3.79
N ARG A 184 -20.37 -5.12 2.94
CA ARG A 184 -21.02 -4.00 2.22
C ARG A 184 -21.65 -2.98 3.18
N GLU A 185 -22.37 -3.41 4.20
CA GLU A 185 -23.06 -2.51 5.15
C GLU A 185 -22.08 -1.70 6.00
N ALA A 186 -21.06 -2.37 6.54
CA ALA A 186 -19.98 -1.74 7.31
C ALA A 186 -19.14 -0.77 6.47
N SER A 187 -19.26 -0.86 5.14
CA SER A 187 -18.54 -0.05 4.13
C SER A 187 -19.43 0.96 3.40
N SER A 188 -20.62 1.27 3.93
CA SER A 188 -21.62 2.14 3.25
C SER A 188 -21.18 3.60 3.06
N GLY A 189 -20.20 4.06 3.86
CA GLY A 189 -19.36 5.21 3.55
C GLY A 189 -17.98 4.77 3.07
N GLY A 190 -17.28 5.62 2.33
CA GLY A 190 -15.86 5.43 2.04
C GLY A 190 -15.52 4.89 0.67
N ARG A 191 -15.86 5.72 -0.32
CA ARG A 191 -15.35 5.58 -1.67
C ARG A 191 -13.87 5.92 -1.71
N LEU A 192 -13.14 5.26 -2.59
CA LEU A 192 -11.76 5.62 -2.87
C LEU A 192 -11.72 6.36 -4.19
N THR A 193 -11.05 7.51 -4.21
CA THR A 193 -10.78 8.22 -5.45
C THR A 193 -9.62 7.56 -6.19
N GLN A 194 -9.67 7.58 -7.52
CA GLN A 194 -8.58 7.10 -8.36
C GLN A 194 -7.27 7.83 -8.05
N GLU A 195 -7.35 9.15 -7.81
CA GLU A 195 -6.20 9.99 -7.50
C GLU A 195 -5.53 9.57 -6.18
N ASP A 196 -6.29 9.39 -5.11
CA ASP A 196 -5.73 9.02 -3.81
C ASP A 196 -5.12 7.61 -3.85
N VAL A 197 -5.76 6.67 -4.55
CA VAL A 197 -5.20 5.33 -4.74
C VAL A 197 -3.94 5.37 -5.58
N ARG A 198 -3.85 6.21 -6.61
CA ARG A 198 -2.62 6.38 -7.40
C ARG A 198 -1.45 6.82 -6.51
N LYS A 199 -1.69 7.75 -5.58
CA LYS A 199 -0.70 8.20 -4.60
C LYS A 199 -0.23 7.08 -3.65
N VAL A 200 -1.04 6.04 -3.45
CA VAL A 200 -0.62 4.83 -2.73
C VAL A 200 0.41 4.07 -3.54
N TYR A 201 0.17 3.86 -4.83
CA TYR A 201 1.11 3.14 -5.69
C TYR A 201 2.45 3.87 -5.83
N ASP A 202 2.46 5.18 -5.99
CA ASP A 202 3.70 5.96 -6.11
C ASP A 202 4.38 6.30 -4.77
N GLY A 203 3.72 6.00 -3.64
CA GLY A 203 4.21 6.22 -2.28
C GLY A 203 4.07 7.66 -1.78
N THR A 204 3.60 8.61 -2.59
CA THR A 204 3.43 10.02 -2.18
C THR A 204 2.35 10.20 -1.12
N ILE A 205 1.37 9.28 -1.05
CA ILE A 205 0.30 9.35 -0.05
C ILE A 205 0.83 9.25 1.38
N PHE A 206 1.93 8.53 1.59
CA PHE A 206 2.44 8.26 2.93
C PHE A 206 2.90 9.54 3.63
N TYR A 207 3.50 10.46 2.88
CA TYR A 207 3.87 11.78 3.39
C TYR A 207 2.63 12.66 3.66
N THR A 208 1.65 12.63 2.74
CA THR A 208 0.40 13.37 2.90
C THR A 208 -0.40 12.92 4.13
N VAL A 209 -0.52 11.60 4.33
CA VAL A 209 -1.21 11.04 5.50
C VAL A 209 -0.42 11.33 6.78
N MET A 210 0.90 11.18 6.75
CA MET A 210 1.73 11.49 7.90
C MET A 210 1.59 12.96 8.32
N ASP A 211 1.51 13.89 7.37
CA ASP A 211 1.29 15.31 7.67
C ASP A 211 -0.07 15.55 8.34
N ARG A 212 -1.14 14.95 7.82
CA ARG A 212 -2.48 15.00 8.45
C ARG A 212 -2.47 14.44 9.87
N GLU A 213 -1.77 13.34 10.10
CA GLU A 213 -1.67 12.72 11.43
C GLU A 213 -0.78 13.52 12.38
N VAL A 214 0.24 14.21 11.88
CA VAL A 214 1.04 15.19 12.65
C VAL A 214 0.16 16.37 13.09
N ASP A 215 -0.71 16.89 12.22
CA ASP A 215 -1.65 17.96 12.56
C ASP A 215 -2.64 17.53 13.64
N LYS A 216 -3.07 16.26 13.62
CA LYS A 216 -3.86 15.62 14.69
C LYS A 216 -3.05 15.27 15.95
N ARG A 217 -1.77 15.64 16.00
CA ARG A 217 -0.84 15.39 17.13
C ARG A 217 -0.59 13.91 17.42
N ASN A 218 -0.62 13.04 16.40
CA ASN A 218 -0.22 11.65 16.54
C ASN A 218 1.29 11.54 16.83
N MET A 219 1.64 11.07 18.03
CA MET A 219 3.04 11.00 18.48
C MET A 219 3.92 10.07 17.64
N ALA A 220 3.35 9.00 17.08
CA ALA A 220 4.09 8.09 16.20
C ALA A 220 4.47 8.81 14.90
N SER A 221 3.50 9.50 14.28
CA SER A 221 3.70 10.28 13.05
C SER A 221 4.68 11.44 13.27
N ILE A 222 4.59 12.15 14.40
CA ILE A 222 5.56 13.21 14.77
C ILE A 222 6.98 12.65 14.86
N LYS A 223 7.15 11.51 15.56
CA LYS A 223 8.47 10.88 15.71
C LYS A 223 9.01 10.41 14.36
N TRP A 224 8.17 9.79 13.53
CA TRP A 224 8.55 9.30 12.20
C TRP A 224 8.96 10.44 11.26
N LYS A 225 8.16 11.52 11.18
CA LYS A 225 8.47 12.70 10.38
C LYS A 225 9.81 13.33 10.78
N LYS A 226 10.09 13.44 12.09
CA LYS A 226 11.40 13.93 12.59
C LYS A 226 12.56 13.03 12.14
N LEU A 227 12.36 11.71 12.12
CA LEU A 227 13.38 10.77 11.64
C LEU A 227 13.62 10.94 10.14
N LEU A 228 12.56 11.01 9.32
CA LEU A 228 12.68 11.21 7.87
C LEU A 228 13.42 12.50 7.52
N LEU A 229 13.02 13.64 8.12
CA LEU A 229 13.68 14.93 7.89
C LEU A 229 15.16 14.93 8.31
N LYS A 230 15.48 14.27 9.43
CA LYS A 230 16.87 14.14 9.89
C LYS A 230 17.72 13.38 8.85
N LYS A 231 17.18 12.30 8.27
CA LYS A 231 17.86 11.51 7.24
C LYS A 231 18.03 12.24 5.92
N GLU A 232 16.99 12.94 5.45
CA GLU A 232 17.09 13.75 4.23
C GLU A 232 18.21 14.79 4.38
N THR A 233 18.27 15.45 5.54
CA THR A 233 19.34 16.40 5.85
C THR A 233 20.72 15.73 5.88
N GLN A 234 20.81 14.46 6.27
CA GLN A 234 22.08 13.72 6.26
C GLN A 234 22.48 13.32 4.83
N ARG A 235 21.55 12.83 4.01
CA ARG A 235 21.76 12.51 2.59
C ARG A 235 22.16 13.71 1.73
N LEU A 236 21.74 14.93 2.08
CA LEU A 236 22.14 16.15 1.38
C LEU A 236 23.55 16.65 1.79
N ARG A 237 24.14 16.09 2.86
CA ARG A 237 25.47 16.46 3.36
C ARG A 237 26.58 15.52 2.92
N ASP A 238 26.22 14.30 2.51
CA ASP A 238 27.11 13.27 1.98
C ASP A 238 27.14 13.32 0.44
#